data_AF-A0A2B7X393-F1
#
_entry.id   AF-A0A2B7X393-F1
#
_cell.length_a   1.000
_cell.length_b   1.000
_cell.length_c   1.000
_cell.angle_alpha   90.00
_cell.angle_beta   90.00
_cell.angle_gamma   90.00
#
_symmetry.space_group_name_H-M   'P 1'
#
loop_
_entity.id
_entity.type
_entity.pdbx_description
1 polymer ?
#
loop_
_entity_poly.entity_id
_entity_poly.type
_entity_poly.pdbx_seq_one_letter_code
_entity_poly.pdbx_strand_id
1 'polypeptide(L)'
;MYSRPLAVLRRPLFLLPILAFLVTLVCYRQFAKGHSYFPDLRTGHTSKQKAPSLEYFSNFTPGVPKPPGSQYSRALIVPRLQNEDVRWISTDVKNVQEFVYVVDDPSAPLHPPLNKGNEAMVYLTYLIDHYDTLPDIMIFMHSHSNSWHNEEPLAFRAPELINRLSSERVTRDGYMNLRCNWGPGCPDWMHPGKEEPGKQEQAFLEKAWKELFPFVEVPTVLAQACCAQFAVSRDRARAIPKSRYIFYRDWILRTELSNYISGRVWEYLWQVVFTGKNVFCPAQDACYCDGYGLCFGGAKGMDEYFGLIYQRRDQEKQLNEWRKLGKAIQDAIDGGVPGEEIQKMQKPEPGMDKVLEREIADKKQRLTEMVERAKERGKDPRLRAEAAGRVWKEGDGF
;
A
#
# COMPACT_ATOMS: atom_id res chain seq x y z
N MET A 1 -12.19 42.34 74.04
CA MET A 1 -13.12 42.38 72.90
C MET A 1 -12.40 41.73 71.71
N TYR A 2 -13.06 40.74 71.10
CA TYR A 2 -12.55 39.82 70.07
C TYR A 2 -12.10 40.49 68.76
N SER A 3 -11.04 39.97 68.10
CA SER A 3 -11.11 39.45 66.71
C SER A 3 -9.78 38.82 66.24
N ARG A 4 -9.91 37.69 65.51
CA ARG A 4 -8.90 36.69 65.12
C ARG A 4 -8.07 37.07 63.87
N PRO A 5 -6.87 36.50 63.66
CA PRO A 5 -6.27 36.38 62.33
C PRO A 5 -6.62 35.04 61.65
N LEU A 6 -6.66 35.08 60.31
CA LEU A 6 -7.07 34.04 59.37
C LEU A 6 -6.20 32.76 59.42
N ALA A 7 -6.86 31.61 59.46
CA ALA A 7 -6.23 30.30 59.32
C ALA A 7 -5.95 29.97 57.84
N VAL A 8 -4.70 29.63 57.54
CA VAL A 8 -4.25 29.10 56.25
C VAL A 8 -4.75 27.66 56.09
N LEU A 9 -5.69 27.43 55.17
CA LEU A 9 -6.12 26.09 54.76
C LEU A 9 -5.05 25.46 53.87
N ARG A 10 -4.24 24.54 54.42
CA ARG A 10 -3.46 23.58 53.62
C ARG A 10 -4.44 22.59 52.96
N ARG A 11 -4.57 22.63 51.63
CA ARG A 11 -5.27 21.59 50.86
C ARG A 11 -4.44 20.30 50.86
N PRO A 12 -5.01 19.12 51.15
CA PRO A 12 -4.26 17.87 51.12
C PRO A 12 -3.99 17.45 49.67
N LEU A 13 -2.70 17.29 49.34
CA LEU A 13 -2.18 16.87 48.02
C LEU A 13 -2.49 15.40 47.66
N PHE A 14 -3.44 14.76 48.34
CA PHE A 14 -3.70 13.31 48.22
C PHE A 14 -4.86 12.95 47.26
N LEU A 15 -5.55 13.94 46.66
CA LEU A 15 -6.67 13.68 45.74
C LEU A 15 -6.25 13.59 44.26
N LEU A 16 -5.10 14.15 43.88
CA LEU A 16 -4.58 14.13 42.50
C LEU A 16 -4.20 12.73 41.99
N PRO A 17 -3.51 11.85 42.76
CA PRO A 17 -3.18 10.51 42.27
C PRO A 17 -4.40 9.59 42.20
N ILE A 18 -5.40 9.79 43.09
CA ILE A 18 -6.65 9.02 43.09
C ILE A 18 -7.50 9.38 41.86
N LEU A 19 -7.55 10.67 41.48
CA LEU A 19 -8.24 11.12 40.28
C LEU A 19 -7.56 10.57 39.01
N ALA A 20 -6.22 10.56 38.95
CA ALA A 20 -5.46 9.99 37.83
C ALA A 20 -5.66 8.46 37.70
N PHE A 21 -5.76 7.74 38.82
CA PHE A 21 -6.06 6.31 38.83
C PHE A 21 -7.50 6.01 38.37
N LEU A 22 -8.48 6.81 38.78
CA LEU A 22 -9.87 6.64 38.34
C LEU A 22 -10.05 6.96 36.85
N VAL A 23 -9.37 7.99 36.33
CA VAL A 23 -9.40 8.33 34.89
C VAL A 23 -8.76 7.22 34.06
N THR A 24 -7.61 6.67 34.48
CA THR A 24 -6.98 5.55 33.77
C THR A 24 -7.80 4.26 33.85
N LEU A 25 -8.49 3.99 34.96
CA LEU A 25 -9.40 2.84 35.09
C LEU A 25 -10.66 2.99 34.21
N VAL A 26 -11.19 4.22 34.07
CA VAL A 26 -12.32 4.52 33.17
C VAL A 26 -11.89 4.43 31.71
N CYS A 27 -10.71 4.95 31.35
CA CYS A 27 -10.14 4.80 30.00
C CYS A 27 -9.87 3.32 29.67
N TYR A 28 -9.32 2.54 30.60
CA TYR A 28 -9.11 1.10 30.42
C TYR A 28 -10.43 0.33 30.28
N ARG A 29 -11.46 0.67 31.06
CA ARG A 29 -12.81 0.09 30.91
C ARG A 29 -13.49 0.47 29.60
N GLN A 30 -13.26 1.68 29.07
CA GLN A 30 -13.74 2.07 27.75
C GLN A 30 -12.98 1.35 26.63
N PHE A 31 -11.66 1.17 26.76
CA PHE A 31 -10.85 0.40 25.82
C PHE A 31 -11.22 -1.09 25.81
N ALA A 32 -11.44 -1.69 26.98
CA ALA A 32 -11.84 -3.10 27.12
C ALA A 32 -13.27 -3.36 26.59
N LYS A 33 -14.18 -2.38 26.72
CA LYS A 33 -15.52 -2.45 26.10
C LYS A 33 -15.51 -2.29 24.57
N GLY A 34 -14.42 -1.77 24.00
CA GLY A 34 -14.21 -1.69 22.54
C GLY A 34 -13.76 -2.99 21.88
N HIS A 35 -13.47 -4.05 22.65
CA HIS A 35 -13.03 -5.36 22.14
C HIS A 35 -14.08 -6.48 22.29
N SER A 36 -15.34 -6.12 22.55
CA SER A 36 -16.45 -7.07 22.70
C SER A 36 -17.57 -6.81 21.69
N TYR A 37 -17.24 -6.87 20.39
CA TYR A 37 -18.24 -6.97 19.33
C TYR A 37 -17.85 -8.12 18.39
N PHE A 38 -18.05 -9.34 18.87
CA PHE A 38 -18.40 -10.46 17.99
C PHE A 38 -19.93 -10.55 18.01
N PRO A 39 -20.65 -10.12 16.97
CA PRO A 39 -22.04 -10.51 16.83
C PRO A 39 -22.09 -11.99 16.47
N ASP A 40 -22.76 -12.75 17.34
CA ASP A 40 -23.20 -14.12 17.13
C ASP A 40 -24.04 -14.19 15.84
N LEU A 41 -23.48 -14.77 14.78
CA LEU A 41 -24.12 -14.91 13.47
C LEU A 41 -24.97 -16.20 13.46
N ARG A 42 -26.03 -16.21 14.29
CA ARG A 42 -27.11 -17.21 14.22
C ARG A 42 -28.46 -16.58 14.57
N THR A 43 -29.07 -15.89 13.60
CA THR A 43 -30.52 -15.92 13.39
C THR A 43 -30.84 -15.28 12.04
N GLY A 44 -31.50 -16.06 11.17
CA GLY A 44 -31.83 -15.65 9.81
C GLY A 44 -33.07 -14.75 9.72
N HIS A 45 -32.98 -13.77 8.84
CA HIS A 45 -34.12 -13.23 8.10
C HIS A 45 -33.80 -13.30 6.62
N THR A 46 -34.44 -14.26 5.96
CA THR A 46 -34.38 -14.46 4.51
C THR A 46 -35.19 -13.38 3.80
N SER A 47 -34.52 -12.30 3.38
CA SER A 47 -34.98 -11.50 2.25
C SER A 47 -34.56 -12.21 0.97
N LYS A 48 -35.53 -12.77 0.25
CA LYS A 48 -35.33 -13.33 -1.09
C LYS A 48 -35.18 -12.17 -2.09
N GLN A 49 -33.98 -11.61 -2.20
CA GLN A 49 -33.54 -10.96 -3.44
C GLN A 49 -32.39 -11.77 -4.01
N LYS A 50 -32.60 -12.27 -5.23
CA LYS A 50 -31.58 -13.01 -5.99
C LYS A 50 -30.54 -11.98 -6.42
N ALA A 51 -29.51 -11.76 -5.59
CA ALA A 51 -28.34 -11.01 -5.99
C ALA A 51 -27.79 -11.64 -7.29
N PRO A 52 -27.38 -10.84 -8.29
CA PRO A 52 -26.66 -11.37 -9.45
C PRO A 52 -25.42 -12.10 -8.94
N SER A 53 -25.50 -13.42 -8.95
CA SER A 53 -24.55 -14.31 -8.30
C SER A 53 -23.36 -14.52 -9.21
N LEU A 54 -22.18 -14.02 -8.81
CA LEU A 54 -20.83 -14.50 -9.18
C LEU A 54 -20.41 -14.63 -10.68
N GLU A 55 -21.33 -14.71 -11.64
CA GLU A 55 -21.07 -14.99 -13.06
C GLU A 55 -20.62 -13.74 -13.86
N TYR A 56 -20.77 -12.55 -13.28
CA TYR A 56 -20.40 -11.31 -13.93
C TYR A 56 -18.89 -11.08 -13.95
N PHE A 57 -18.20 -11.51 -12.89
CA PHE A 57 -16.74 -11.54 -12.86
C PHE A 57 -16.27 -12.91 -13.28
N SER A 58 -15.20 -12.97 -14.08
CA SER A 58 -14.60 -14.23 -14.47
C SER A 58 -14.25 -15.06 -13.23
N ASN A 59 -14.83 -16.26 -13.11
CA ASN A 59 -14.56 -17.17 -12.00
C ASN A 59 -13.06 -17.34 -11.82
N PHE A 60 -12.56 -17.00 -10.63
CA PHE A 60 -11.16 -17.15 -10.33
C PHE A 60 -10.82 -18.64 -10.26
N THR A 61 -9.91 -19.07 -11.13
CA THR A 61 -9.30 -20.40 -11.07
C THR A 61 -7.82 -20.19 -10.78
N PRO A 62 -7.28 -20.76 -9.69
CA PRO A 62 -5.85 -20.71 -9.43
C PRO A 62 -5.05 -21.24 -10.61
N GLY A 63 -4.00 -20.52 -11.01
CA GLY A 63 -3.09 -20.99 -12.03
C GLY A 63 -2.17 -22.09 -11.49
N VAL A 64 -1.54 -22.83 -12.41
CA VAL A 64 -0.54 -23.85 -12.06
C VAL A 64 0.85 -23.30 -12.38
N PRO A 65 1.71 -23.08 -11.39
CA PRO A 65 3.10 -22.71 -11.63
C PRO A 65 3.81 -23.76 -12.51
N LYS A 66 4.77 -23.30 -13.31
CA LYS A 66 5.67 -24.17 -14.06
C LYS A 66 6.54 -24.98 -13.08
N PRO A 67 7.09 -26.12 -13.51
CA PRO A 67 8.02 -26.89 -12.69
C PRO A 67 9.19 -26.04 -12.17
N PRO A 68 9.74 -26.35 -10.98
CA PRO A 68 10.87 -25.61 -10.42
C PRO A 68 12.03 -25.47 -11.41
N GLY A 69 12.62 -24.27 -11.46
CA GLY A 69 13.72 -23.95 -12.40
C GLY A 69 13.26 -23.58 -13.81
N SER A 70 11.95 -23.63 -14.10
CA SER A 70 11.41 -23.15 -15.37
C SER A 70 11.51 -21.64 -15.50
N GLN A 71 11.71 -21.16 -16.74
CA GLN A 71 11.67 -19.73 -17.04
C GLN A 71 10.25 -19.25 -17.34
N TYR A 72 9.97 -18.03 -16.91
CA TYR A 72 8.73 -17.30 -17.21
C TYR A 72 9.03 -16.14 -18.16
N SER A 73 8.25 -16.00 -19.23
CA SER A 73 8.28 -14.77 -20.01
C SER A 73 7.58 -13.66 -19.22
N ARG A 74 8.22 -12.49 -19.15
CA ARG A 74 7.74 -11.36 -18.35
C ARG A 74 7.71 -10.12 -19.22
N ALA A 75 6.67 -9.30 -19.10
CA ALA A 75 6.66 -7.95 -19.64
C ALA A 75 6.52 -6.92 -18.52
N LEU A 76 7.19 -5.78 -18.68
CA LEU A 76 7.05 -4.60 -17.83
C LEU A 76 6.39 -3.49 -18.66
N ILE A 77 5.20 -3.08 -18.23
CA ILE A 77 4.35 -2.08 -18.88
C ILE A 77 4.42 -0.81 -18.04
N VAL A 78 4.98 0.25 -18.63
CA VAL A 78 5.24 1.51 -17.94
C VAL A 78 4.71 2.69 -18.75
N PRO A 79 3.69 3.41 -18.28
CA PRO A 79 3.38 4.74 -18.78
C PRO A 79 4.43 5.74 -18.28
N ARG A 80 4.82 6.67 -19.15
CA ARG A 80 5.69 7.79 -18.78
C ARG A 80 5.35 9.05 -19.54
N LEU A 81 5.79 10.18 -18.99
CA LEU A 81 5.93 11.43 -19.75
C LEU A 81 7.27 11.46 -20.50
N GLN A 82 7.36 12.27 -21.55
CA GLN A 82 8.59 12.49 -22.33
C GLN A 82 9.79 12.93 -21.46
N ASN A 83 9.54 13.66 -20.38
CA ASN A 83 10.58 14.18 -19.48
C ASN A 83 11.00 13.20 -18.37
N GLU A 84 10.30 12.09 -18.17
CA GLU A 84 10.61 11.12 -17.12
C GLU A 84 11.70 10.13 -17.56
N ASP A 85 12.71 9.90 -16.73
CA ASP A 85 13.80 8.97 -17.06
C ASP A 85 13.48 7.52 -16.64
N VAL A 86 13.45 6.62 -17.63
CA VAL A 86 13.21 5.18 -17.44
C VAL A 86 14.38 4.29 -17.86
N ARG A 87 15.58 4.86 -18.09
CA ARG A 87 16.79 4.08 -18.46
C ARG A 87 17.18 3.01 -17.44
N TRP A 88 16.71 3.15 -16.19
CA TRP A 88 16.88 2.15 -15.15
C TRP A 88 16.28 0.79 -15.50
N ILE A 89 15.25 0.74 -16.37
CA ILE A 89 14.62 -0.52 -16.75
C ILE A 89 15.63 -1.42 -17.45
N SER A 90 16.23 -0.94 -18.54
CA SER A 90 17.21 -1.70 -19.31
C SER A 90 18.54 -1.92 -18.60
N THR A 91 18.86 -1.08 -17.61
CA THR A 91 20.13 -1.15 -16.86
C THR A 91 20.05 -2.12 -15.67
N ASP A 92 18.97 -2.06 -14.89
CA ASP A 92 18.90 -2.71 -13.58
C ASP A 92 17.86 -3.85 -13.50
N VAL A 93 16.91 -3.93 -14.45
CA VAL A 93 15.85 -4.96 -14.45
C VAL A 93 16.26 -6.14 -15.31
N LYS A 94 16.01 -7.36 -14.81
CA LYS A 94 16.42 -8.60 -15.46
C LYS A 94 15.22 -9.35 -16.00
N ASN A 95 15.40 -9.96 -17.17
CA ASN A 95 14.47 -10.92 -17.77
C ASN A 95 13.04 -10.38 -17.95
N VAL A 96 12.92 -9.14 -18.44
CA VAL A 96 11.63 -8.53 -18.81
C VAL A 96 11.69 -7.99 -20.24
N GLN A 97 10.59 -8.09 -20.96
CA GLN A 97 10.35 -7.32 -22.17
C GLN A 97 9.74 -5.97 -21.79
N GLU A 98 10.31 -4.89 -22.30
CA GLU A 98 9.91 -3.53 -21.93
C GLU A 98 8.81 -3.00 -22.88
N PHE A 99 7.73 -2.48 -22.30
CA PHE A 99 6.66 -1.79 -23.00
C PHE A 99 6.46 -0.41 -22.36
N VAL A 100 7.26 0.54 -22.82
CA VAL A 100 7.27 1.92 -22.31
C VAL A 100 6.41 2.80 -23.20
N TYR A 101 5.25 3.22 -22.70
CA TYR A 101 4.32 4.10 -23.43
C TYR A 101 4.57 5.56 -23.06
N VAL A 102 4.78 6.40 -24.07
CA VAL A 102 4.92 7.86 -23.89
C VAL A 102 3.56 8.50 -24.07
N VAL A 103 2.96 8.98 -22.99
CA VAL A 103 1.54 9.38 -22.99
C VAL A 103 1.31 10.80 -23.53
N ASP A 104 2.34 11.63 -23.59
CA ASP A 104 2.29 13.04 -24.01
C ASP A 104 3.01 13.29 -25.36
N ASP A 105 3.31 12.24 -26.12
CA ASP A 105 3.85 12.30 -27.49
C ASP A 105 3.07 11.36 -28.44
N PRO A 106 2.14 11.88 -29.25
CA PRO A 106 1.38 11.09 -30.22
C PRO A 106 2.23 10.44 -31.33
N SER A 107 3.48 10.87 -31.51
CA SER A 107 4.39 10.30 -32.50
C SER A 107 5.22 9.14 -31.94
N ALA A 108 5.16 8.89 -30.62
CA ALA A 108 5.91 7.83 -29.99
C ALA A 108 5.46 6.45 -30.51
N PRO A 109 6.40 5.50 -30.73
CA PRO A 109 6.06 4.16 -31.23
C PRO A 109 5.04 3.41 -30.35
N LEU A 110 5.11 3.62 -29.03
CA LEU A 110 4.12 3.16 -28.07
C LEU A 110 3.44 4.39 -27.45
N HIS A 111 2.21 4.66 -27.90
CA HIS A 111 1.37 5.75 -27.42
C HIS A 111 -0.06 5.21 -27.20
N PRO A 112 -0.73 5.52 -26.07
CA PRO A 112 -2.14 5.17 -25.90
C PRO A 112 -3.03 5.94 -26.89
N PRO A 113 -4.28 5.51 -27.12
CA PRO A 113 -5.21 6.22 -28.01
C PRO A 113 -5.48 7.68 -27.61
N LEU A 114 -5.37 7.98 -26.31
CA LEU A 114 -5.55 9.32 -25.74
C LEU A 114 -4.89 9.40 -24.36
N ASN A 115 -4.32 10.55 -24.00
CA ASN A 115 -3.81 10.80 -22.64
C ASN A 115 -4.95 11.11 -21.65
N LYS A 116 -5.69 10.07 -21.21
CA LYS A 116 -6.83 10.19 -20.29
C LYS A 116 -6.98 8.93 -19.42
N GLY A 117 -7.32 9.08 -18.15
CA GLY A 117 -7.37 8.00 -17.16
C GLY A 117 -6.01 7.58 -16.60
N ASN A 118 -4.99 8.44 -16.66
CA ASN A 118 -3.60 8.17 -16.26
C ASN A 118 -3.08 6.81 -16.78
N GLU A 119 -2.44 6.00 -15.93
CA GLU A 119 -1.87 4.70 -16.26
C GLU A 119 -2.90 3.70 -16.80
N ALA A 120 -4.18 3.85 -16.42
CA ALA A 120 -5.21 2.88 -16.77
C ALA A 120 -5.42 2.76 -18.28
N MET A 121 -5.28 3.86 -19.02
CA MET A 121 -5.37 3.82 -20.49
C MET A 121 -4.25 2.99 -21.10
N VAL A 122 -3.03 3.16 -20.62
CA VAL A 122 -1.87 2.40 -21.10
C VAL A 122 -2.03 0.93 -20.76
N TYR A 123 -2.42 0.61 -19.53
CA TYR A 123 -2.59 -0.78 -19.09
C TYR A 123 -3.67 -1.51 -19.91
N LEU A 124 -4.83 -0.87 -20.12
CA LEU A 124 -5.90 -1.43 -20.95
C LEU A 124 -5.49 -1.54 -22.42
N THR A 125 -4.78 -0.54 -22.95
CA THR A 125 -4.28 -0.56 -24.34
C THR A 125 -3.34 -1.74 -24.56
N TYR A 126 -2.37 -1.95 -23.65
CA TYR A 126 -1.49 -3.11 -23.71
C TYR A 126 -2.26 -4.44 -23.71
N LEU A 127 -3.20 -4.61 -22.78
CA LEU A 127 -4.01 -5.83 -22.67
C LEU A 127 -4.83 -6.11 -23.94
N ILE A 128 -5.30 -5.05 -24.63
CA ILE A 128 -6.07 -5.16 -25.87
C ILE A 128 -5.15 -5.51 -27.05
N ASP A 129 -4.05 -4.79 -27.20
CA ASP A 129 -3.17 -4.89 -28.38
C ASP A 129 -2.40 -6.22 -28.38
N HIS A 130 -2.07 -6.74 -27.19
CA HIS A 130 -1.28 -7.96 -27.01
C HIS A 130 -2.09 -9.17 -26.53
N TYR A 131 -3.43 -9.10 -26.51
CA TYR A 131 -4.30 -10.13 -25.92
C TYR A 131 -3.97 -11.58 -26.36
N ASP A 132 -3.66 -11.76 -27.64
CA ASP A 132 -3.38 -13.07 -28.25
C ASP A 132 -1.92 -13.51 -28.07
N THR A 133 -1.03 -12.62 -27.61
CA THR A 133 0.41 -12.85 -27.46
C THR A 133 0.97 -12.48 -26.08
N LEU A 134 0.10 -12.35 -25.06
CA LEU A 134 0.48 -12.00 -23.69
C LEU A 134 1.64 -12.90 -23.15
N PRO A 135 2.61 -12.37 -22.39
CA PRO A 135 3.66 -13.15 -21.73
C PRO A 135 3.08 -13.94 -20.55
N ASP A 136 3.88 -14.79 -19.89
CA ASP A 136 3.40 -15.55 -18.74
C ASP A 136 3.00 -14.60 -17.60
N ILE A 137 3.78 -13.53 -17.40
CA ILE A 137 3.60 -12.51 -16.36
C ILE A 137 3.64 -11.11 -16.98
N MET A 138 2.64 -10.29 -16.67
CA MET A 138 2.60 -8.87 -17.03
C MET A 138 2.73 -8.06 -15.75
N ILE A 139 3.63 -7.09 -15.73
CA ILE A 139 3.91 -6.22 -14.60
C ILE A 139 3.56 -4.80 -15.02
N PHE A 140 2.57 -4.21 -14.35
CA PHE A 140 2.09 -2.85 -14.59
C PHE A 140 2.63 -1.96 -13.47
N MET A 141 3.42 -0.93 -13.83
CA MET A 141 4.17 -0.14 -12.84
C MET A 141 4.35 1.30 -13.30
N HIS A 142 4.47 2.22 -12.34
CA HIS A 142 4.83 3.61 -12.63
C HIS A 142 6.30 3.75 -13.06
N SER A 143 6.63 4.86 -13.73
CA SER A 143 7.95 5.12 -14.34
C SER A 143 9.10 5.35 -13.36
N HIS A 144 8.81 5.64 -12.10
CA HIS A 144 9.80 6.10 -11.13
C HIS A 144 10.66 4.95 -10.56
N SER A 145 11.99 5.04 -10.73
CA SER A 145 12.92 4.03 -10.19
C SER A 145 12.90 3.94 -8.65
N ASN A 146 12.79 5.07 -7.97
CA ASN A 146 12.75 5.19 -6.52
C ASN A 146 11.48 5.95 -6.12
N SER A 147 10.60 5.32 -5.35
CA SER A 147 9.32 5.94 -4.98
C SER A 147 8.69 5.37 -3.71
N TRP A 148 7.95 6.21 -2.98
CA TRP A 148 7.24 5.86 -1.75
C TRP A 148 6.19 4.75 -1.93
N HIS A 149 5.70 4.56 -3.15
CA HIS A 149 4.74 3.49 -3.49
C HIS A 149 5.40 2.12 -3.73
N ASN A 150 6.74 2.04 -3.65
CA ASN A 150 7.48 0.79 -3.62
C ASN A 150 7.78 0.34 -2.18
N GLU A 151 8.39 -0.83 -2.04
CA GLU A 151 8.59 -1.45 -0.73
C GLU A 151 9.86 -0.98 0.00
N GLU A 152 9.68 -0.49 1.24
CA GLU A 152 10.78 -0.02 2.10
C GLU A 152 11.85 -1.10 2.38
N PRO A 153 11.50 -2.39 2.63
CA PRO A 153 12.49 -3.47 2.71
C PRO A 153 13.40 -3.60 1.49
N LEU A 154 12.96 -3.08 0.34
CA LEU A 154 13.70 -3.06 -0.92
C LEU A 154 14.20 -1.65 -1.26
N ALA A 155 14.40 -0.81 -0.23
CA ALA A 155 14.87 0.56 -0.34
C ALA A 155 14.05 1.43 -1.31
N PHE A 156 12.76 1.13 -1.47
CA PHE A 156 11.85 1.82 -2.39
C PHE A 156 12.26 1.72 -3.87
N ARG A 157 13.15 0.79 -4.23
CA ARG A 157 13.70 0.63 -5.59
C ARG A 157 12.85 -0.32 -6.43
N ALA A 158 12.37 0.18 -7.57
CA ALA A 158 11.62 -0.58 -8.56
C ALA A 158 12.40 -1.78 -9.13
N PRO A 159 13.71 -1.67 -9.46
CA PRO A 159 14.47 -2.83 -9.91
C PRO A 159 14.48 -4.00 -8.92
N GLU A 160 14.65 -3.70 -7.63
CA GLU A 160 14.66 -4.72 -6.57
C GLU A 160 13.29 -5.40 -6.44
N LEU A 161 12.22 -4.62 -6.54
CA LEU A 161 10.84 -5.12 -6.51
C LEU A 161 10.56 -6.06 -7.69
N ILE A 162 10.89 -5.63 -8.91
CA ILE A 162 10.63 -6.40 -10.14
C ILE A 162 11.52 -7.65 -10.18
N ASN A 163 12.82 -7.54 -9.87
CA ASN A 163 13.73 -8.67 -9.94
C ASN A 163 13.40 -9.78 -8.92
N ARG A 164 12.76 -9.42 -7.80
CA ARG A 164 12.37 -10.37 -6.75
C ARG A 164 10.95 -10.91 -6.87
N LEU A 165 10.10 -10.28 -7.68
CA LEU A 165 8.71 -10.69 -7.85
C LEU A 165 8.63 -12.16 -8.30
N SER A 166 7.99 -13.00 -7.49
CA SER A 166 7.78 -14.41 -7.80
C SER A 166 6.74 -14.59 -8.89
N SER A 167 7.17 -15.15 -10.02
CA SER A 167 6.29 -15.46 -11.14
C SER A 167 5.35 -16.63 -10.81
N GLU A 168 5.80 -17.56 -9.96
CA GLU A 168 5.02 -18.69 -9.45
C GLU A 168 3.82 -18.20 -8.64
N ARG A 169 4.04 -17.26 -7.72
CA ARG A 169 2.95 -16.65 -6.97
C ARG A 169 1.95 -15.94 -7.87
N VAL A 170 2.43 -15.09 -8.78
CA VAL A 170 1.54 -14.35 -9.70
C VAL A 170 0.76 -15.33 -10.58
N THR A 171 1.37 -16.44 -11.00
CA THR A 171 0.69 -17.50 -11.76
C THR A 171 -0.41 -18.13 -10.93
N ARG A 172 -0.10 -18.59 -9.72
CA ARG A 172 -1.04 -19.29 -8.83
C ARG A 172 -2.20 -18.39 -8.40
N ASP A 173 -1.89 -17.18 -7.96
CA ASP A 173 -2.89 -16.23 -7.43
C ASP A 173 -3.58 -15.45 -8.56
N GLY A 174 -3.06 -15.51 -9.80
CA GLY A 174 -3.55 -14.81 -10.98
C GLY A 174 -3.34 -13.29 -10.99
N TYR A 175 -3.28 -12.69 -9.81
CA TYR A 175 -3.11 -11.27 -9.56
C TYR A 175 -2.30 -11.05 -8.30
N MET A 176 -1.37 -10.10 -8.34
CA MET A 176 -0.63 -9.65 -7.18
C MET A 176 -0.46 -8.13 -7.25
N ASN A 177 -0.92 -7.42 -6.23
CA ASN A 177 -0.54 -6.03 -6.06
C ASN A 177 0.96 -5.98 -5.73
N LEU A 178 1.72 -5.09 -6.38
CA LEU A 178 3.17 -4.99 -6.12
C LEU A 178 3.49 -4.38 -4.75
N ARG A 179 2.47 -3.88 -4.07
CA ARG A 179 2.56 -3.33 -2.74
C ARG A 179 1.98 -4.31 -1.71
N CYS A 180 2.82 -4.68 -0.75
CA CYS A 180 2.48 -5.48 0.42
C CYS A 180 2.18 -4.60 1.65
N ASN A 181 2.65 -3.36 1.68
CA ASN A 181 2.28 -2.45 2.75
C ASN A 181 0.78 -2.06 2.67
N TRP A 182 0.02 -2.23 3.75
CA TRP A 182 -1.43 -2.00 3.74
C TRP A 182 -1.84 -0.53 3.61
N GLY A 183 -1.09 0.41 4.20
CA GLY A 183 -1.49 1.81 4.23
C GLY A 183 -0.78 2.63 3.16
N PRO A 184 -1.45 3.41 2.28
CA PRO A 184 -2.90 3.54 2.18
C PRO A 184 -3.55 2.37 1.42
N GLY A 185 -4.84 2.12 1.67
CA GLY A 185 -5.66 1.22 0.86
C GLY A 185 -6.30 0.02 1.56
N CYS A 186 -5.71 -0.49 2.63
CA CYS A 186 -6.23 -1.62 3.40
C CYS A 186 -6.42 -1.28 4.90
N PRO A 187 -7.36 -1.94 5.60
CA PRO A 187 -8.36 -2.88 5.09
C PRO A 187 -9.67 -2.22 4.62
N ASP A 188 -9.84 -0.93 4.91
CA ASP A 188 -11.06 -0.17 4.67
C ASP A 188 -10.66 1.21 4.11
N TRP A 189 -10.93 1.47 2.84
CA TRP A 189 -10.35 2.62 2.15
C TRP A 189 -11.38 3.47 1.40
N MET A 190 -12.05 2.90 0.38
CA MET A 190 -13.03 3.63 -0.42
C MET A 190 -14.45 3.14 -0.14
N HIS A 191 -15.34 4.06 0.14
CA HIS A 191 -16.77 3.84 0.31
C HIS A 191 -17.52 4.54 -0.84
N PRO A 192 -17.89 3.80 -1.91
CA PRO A 192 -18.62 4.37 -3.05
C PRO A 192 -19.84 5.18 -2.63
N GLY A 193 -19.98 6.39 -3.17
CA GLY A 193 -21.10 7.30 -2.92
C GLY A 193 -20.94 8.19 -1.69
N LYS A 194 -19.86 8.04 -0.90
CA LYS A 194 -19.58 8.94 0.22
C LYS A 194 -18.74 10.15 -0.18
N GLU A 195 -18.89 11.24 0.57
CA GLU A 195 -18.03 12.42 0.49
C GLU A 195 -17.12 12.48 1.72
N GLU A 196 -15.81 12.48 1.51
CA GLU A 196 -14.80 12.58 2.57
C GLU A 196 -13.65 13.48 2.11
N PRO A 197 -13.19 14.43 2.95
CA PRO A 197 -12.02 15.25 2.63
C PRO A 197 -10.79 14.38 2.32
N GLY A 198 -10.15 14.64 1.18
CA GLY A 198 -8.98 13.88 0.72
C GLY A 198 -9.29 12.60 -0.08
N LYS A 199 -10.56 12.25 -0.30
CA LYS A 199 -10.99 11.10 -1.12
C LYS A 199 -12.14 11.47 -2.07
N GLN A 200 -11.88 12.45 -2.92
CA GLN A 200 -12.88 13.05 -3.83
C GLN A 200 -13.53 12.02 -4.77
N GLU A 201 -12.78 10.99 -5.15
CA GLU A 201 -13.22 9.96 -6.07
C GLU A 201 -14.34 9.06 -5.49
N GLN A 202 -14.54 9.02 -4.17
CA GLN A 202 -15.64 8.26 -3.55
C GLN A 202 -17.02 8.71 -4.06
N ALA A 203 -17.21 10.01 -4.23
CA ALA A 203 -18.46 10.59 -4.74
C ALA A 203 -18.79 10.11 -6.17
N PHE A 204 -17.78 9.73 -6.95
CA PHE A 204 -17.93 9.30 -8.34
C PHE A 204 -17.93 7.76 -8.49
N LEU A 205 -17.39 7.03 -7.51
CA LEU A 205 -17.25 5.58 -7.56
C LEU A 205 -18.60 4.85 -7.69
N GLU A 206 -19.67 5.33 -7.05
CA GLU A 206 -20.98 4.68 -7.18
C GLU A 206 -21.52 4.73 -8.61
N LYS A 207 -21.46 5.92 -9.24
CA LYS A 207 -21.89 6.09 -10.64
C LYS A 207 -20.99 5.28 -11.58
N ALA A 208 -19.67 5.39 -11.43
CA ALA A 208 -18.72 4.65 -12.24
C ALA A 208 -18.91 3.13 -12.10
N TRP A 209 -19.18 2.64 -10.89
CA TRP A 209 -19.50 1.24 -10.63
C TRP A 209 -20.72 0.77 -11.40
N LYS A 210 -21.84 1.52 -11.33
CA LYS A 210 -23.07 1.17 -12.05
C LYS A 210 -22.89 1.18 -13.57
N GLU A 211 -22.00 2.01 -14.10
CA GLU A 211 -21.69 2.04 -15.53
C GLU A 211 -20.77 0.88 -15.95
N LEU A 212 -19.75 0.56 -15.16
CA LEU A 212 -18.79 -0.50 -15.44
C LEU A 212 -19.34 -1.90 -15.15
N PHE A 213 -20.18 -2.02 -14.13
CA PHE A 213 -20.71 -3.25 -13.55
C PHE A 213 -22.24 -3.16 -13.34
N PRO A 214 -23.05 -2.89 -14.38
CA PRO A 214 -24.49 -2.60 -14.26
C PRO A 214 -25.35 -3.67 -13.61
N PHE A 215 -24.86 -4.91 -13.54
CA PHE A 215 -25.56 -6.03 -12.92
C PHE A 215 -24.87 -6.50 -11.63
N VAL A 216 -24.02 -5.69 -11.02
CA VAL A 216 -23.36 -6.01 -9.75
C VAL A 216 -23.73 -4.95 -8.73
N GLU A 217 -24.14 -5.38 -7.55
CA GLU A 217 -24.42 -4.47 -6.45
C GLU A 217 -23.20 -3.60 -6.12
N VAL A 218 -23.45 -2.32 -5.84
CA VAL A 218 -22.38 -1.39 -5.46
C VAL A 218 -21.83 -1.83 -4.10
N PRO A 219 -20.52 -2.09 -3.98
CA PRO A 219 -19.95 -2.52 -2.72
C PRO A 219 -19.94 -1.38 -1.71
N THR A 220 -20.08 -1.73 -0.45
CA THR A 220 -19.95 -0.77 0.65
C THR A 220 -18.50 -0.30 0.84
N VAL A 221 -17.53 -1.16 0.52
CA VAL A 221 -16.09 -0.92 0.66
C VAL A 221 -15.34 -1.47 -0.55
N LEU A 222 -14.40 -0.69 -1.07
CA LEU A 222 -13.30 -1.14 -1.93
C LEU A 222 -11.98 -0.93 -1.20
N ALA A 223 -11.16 -1.98 -1.14
CA ALA A 223 -9.89 -1.93 -0.46
C ALA A 223 -8.86 -2.87 -1.09
N GLN A 224 -7.65 -2.35 -1.25
CA GLN A 224 -6.41 -3.05 -1.54
C GLN A 224 -5.27 -2.07 -1.29
N ALA A 225 -4.03 -2.54 -1.12
CA ALA A 225 -2.89 -1.63 -1.10
C ALA A 225 -2.89 -0.71 -2.33
N CYS A 226 -2.59 0.58 -2.15
CA CYS A 226 -2.77 1.60 -3.18
C CYS A 226 -1.97 1.39 -4.48
N CYS A 227 -2.16 2.37 -5.37
CA CYS A 227 -1.15 2.88 -6.30
C CYS A 227 -1.06 2.16 -7.66
N ALA A 228 -2.07 1.38 -8.04
CA ALA A 228 -2.19 0.83 -9.40
C ALA A 228 -0.91 0.14 -9.96
N GLN A 229 -0.07 -0.42 -9.08
CA GLN A 229 1.08 -1.23 -9.47
C GLN A 229 0.77 -2.69 -9.16
N PHE A 230 0.71 -3.53 -10.17
CA PHE A 230 0.30 -4.92 -9.99
C PHE A 230 0.90 -5.83 -11.06
N ALA A 231 0.91 -7.12 -10.80
CA ALA A 231 1.25 -8.16 -11.76
C ALA A 231 0.07 -9.10 -11.98
N VAL A 232 -0.09 -9.55 -13.22
CA VAL A 232 -1.17 -10.45 -13.65
C VAL A 232 -0.56 -11.59 -14.45
N SER A 233 -1.09 -12.81 -14.29
CA SER A 233 -0.71 -13.95 -15.11
C SER A 233 -1.45 -13.98 -16.44
N ARG A 234 -0.86 -14.61 -17.47
CA ARG A 234 -1.51 -14.82 -18.78
C ARG A 234 -2.91 -15.39 -18.63
N ASP A 235 -3.01 -16.47 -17.87
CA ASP A 235 -4.26 -17.23 -17.72
C ASP A 235 -5.33 -16.36 -17.07
N ARG A 236 -4.95 -15.56 -16.06
CA ARG A 236 -5.89 -14.64 -15.43
C ARG A 236 -6.33 -13.52 -16.36
N ALA A 237 -5.41 -12.93 -17.12
CA ALA A 237 -5.76 -11.89 -18.09
C ALA A 237 -6.70 -12.43 -19.19
N ARG A 238 -6.45 -13.65 -19.69
CA ARG A 238 -7.27 -14.30 -20.72
C ARG A 238 -8.61 -14.84 -20.23
N ALA A 239 -8.75 -15.06 -18.92
CA ALA A 239 -10.03 -15.44 -18.32
C ALA A 239 -11.07 -14.31 -18.44
N ILE A 240 -10.65 -13.09 -18.79
CA ILE A 240 -11.51 -11.93 -19.07
C ILE A 240 -11.49 -11.71 -20.60
N PRO A 241 -12.64 -11.78 -21.29
CA PRO A 241 -12.70 -11.62 -22.75
C PRO A 241 -12.10 -10.28 -23.22
N LYS A 242 -11.41 -10.28 -24.36
CA LYS A 242 -10.83 -9.06 -24.98
C LYS A 242 -11.84 -7.91 -25.09
N SER A 243 -13.08 -8.22 -25.49
CA SER A 243 -14.18 -7.24 -25.59
C SER A 243 -14.47 -6.50 -24.28
N ARG A 244 -14.19 -7.14 -23.14
CA ARG A 244 -14.36 -6.54 -21.82
C ARG A 244 -13.30 -5.46 -21.54
N TYR A 245 -12.05 -5.70 -21.91
CA TYR A 245 -11.00 -4.67 -21.82
C TYR A 245 -11.28 -3.48 -22.76
N ILE A 246 -11.81 -3.75 -23.96
CA ILE A 246 -12.25 -2.69 -24.89
C ILE A 246 -13.35 -1.86 -24.25
N PHE A 247 -14.38 -2.49 -23.68
CA PHE A 247 -15.47 -1.80 -22.98
C PHE A 247 -14.94 -0.90 -21.84
N TYR A 248 -13.99 -1.40 -21.05
CA TYR A 248 -13.33 -0.64 -19.98
C TYR A 248 -12.57 0.58 -20.51
N ARG A 249 -11.79 0.42 -21.59
CA ARG A 249 -11.06 1.51 -22.22
C ARG A 249 -12.01 2.56 -22.78
N ASP A 250 -13.07 2.11 -23.44
CA ASP A 250 -14.08 2.99 -24.02
C ASP A 250 -14.82 3.79 -22.95
N TRP A 251 -15.01 3.23 -21.75
CA TRP A 251 -15.54 3.98 -20.61
C TRP A 251 -14.63 5.14 -20.22
N ILE A 252 -13.30 4.92 -20.15
CA ILE A 252 -12.33 6.00 -19.88
C ILE A 252 -12.38 7.06 -20.98
N LEU A 253 -12.47 6.66 -22.24
CA LEU A 253 -12.55 7.59 -23.36
C LEU A 253 -13.81 8.46 -23.29
N ARG A 254 -14.97 7.87 -23.01
CA ARG A 254 -16.28 8.53 -23.08
C ARG A 254 -16.71 9.27 -21.82
N THR A 255 -16.20 8.92 -20.65
CA THR A 255 -16.63 9.54 -19.39
C THR A 255 -16.30 11.03 -19.35
N GLU A 256 -17.16 11.85 -18.74
CA GLU A 256 -16.91 13.29 -18.53
C GLU A 256 -16.00 13.56 -17.32
N LEU A 257 -15.64 12.51 -16.57
CA LEU A 257 -14.73 12.63 -15.44
C LEU A 257 -13.35 13.11 -15.89
N SER A 258 -12.73 13.95 -15.06
CA SER A 258 -11.37 14.42 -15.28
C SER A 258 -10.38 13.26 -15.35
N ASN A 259 -9.21 13.51 -15.94
CA ASN A 259 -8.11 12.55 -15.98
C ASN A 259 -7.75 12.03 -14.56
N TYR A 260 -7.70 12.95 -13.60
CA TYR A 260 -7.43 12.64 -12.19
C TYR A 260 -8.47 11.70 -11.58
N ILE A 261 -9.78 12.01 -11.72
CA ILE A 261 -10.84 11.19 -11.09
C ILE A 261 -11.00 9.85 -11.80
N SER A 262 -11.00 9.83 -13.14
CA SER A 262 -11.13 8.57 -13.89
C SER A 262 -9.96 7.62 -13.65
N GLY A 263 -8.72 8.12 -13.54
CA GLY A 263 -7.56 7.32 -13.15
C GLY A 263 -7.69 6.75 -11.73
N ARG A 264 -8.12 7.57 -10.76
CA ARG A 264 -8.34 7.15 -9.37
C ARG A 264 -9.47 6.12 -9.22
N VAL A 265 -10.52 6.21 -10.04
CA VAL A 265 -11.54 5.15 -10.10
C VAL A 265 -10.88 3.82 -10.48
N TRP A 266 -10.04 3.79 -11.50
CA TRP A 266 -9.35 2.57 -11.95
C TRP A 266 -8.33 2.04 -10.93
N GLU A 267 -7.63 2.91 -10.20
CA GLU A 267 -6.72 2.51 -9.11
C GLU A 267 -7.38 1.54 -8.12
N TYR A 268 -8.68 1.72 -7.83
CA TYR A 268 -9.44 0.90 -6.88
C TYR A 268 -10.30 -0.20 -7.50
N LEU A 269 -10.17 -0.45 -8.81
CA LEU A 269 -10.95 -1.49 -9.50
C LEU A 269 -10.09 -2.64 -10.04
N TRP A 270 -8.76 -2.52 -10.07
CA TRP A 270 -7.89 -3.59 -10.59
C TRP A 270 -8.07 -4.92 -9.85
N GLN A 271 -8.12 -4.88 -8.51
CA GLN A 271 -8.38 -6.07 -7.70
C GLN A 271 -9.76 -6.66 -7.98
N VAL A 272 -10.78 -5.83 -8.21
CA VAL A 272 -12.13 -6.31 -8.55
C VAL A 272 -12.11 -7.02 -9.89
N VAL A 273 -11.50 -6.41 -10.90
CA VAL A 273 -11.40 -6.97 -12.25
C VAL A 273 -10.67 -8.31 -12.24
N PHE A 274 -9.52 -8.39 -11.57
CA PHE A 274 -8.69 -9.60 -11.63
C PHE A 274 -8.97 -10.63 -10.55
N THR A 275 -9.59 -10.29 -9.43
CA THR A 275 -9.86 -11.25 -8.33
C THR A 275 -11.34 -11.47 -8.06
N GLY A 276 -12.22 -10.60 -8.55
CA GLY A 276 -13.65 -10.59 -8.20
C GLY A 276 -13.92 -10.16 -6.75
N LYS A 277 -12.92 -9.69 -6.01
CA LYS A 277 -13.05 -9.27 -4.61
C LYS A 277 -13.06 -7.76 -4.50
N ASN A 278 -14.00 -7.24 -3.71
CA ASN A 278 -14.06 -5.81 -3.39
C ASN A 278 -12.98 -5.40 -2.39
N VAL A 279 -12.67 -6.30 -1.44
CA VAL A 279 -11.60 -6.16 -0.45
C VAL A 279 -10.53 -7.22 -0.72
N PHE A 280 -9.35 -6.80 -1.13
CA PHE A 280 -8.18 -7.63 -1.39
C PHE A 280 -6.98 -7.14 -0.59
N CYS A 281 -6.92 -7.58 0.67
CA CYS A 281 -5.88 -7.20 1.63
C CYS A 281 -5.19 -8.46 2.17
N PRO A 282 -4.29 -9.09 1.39
CA PRO A 282 -3.58 -10.27 1.85
C PRO A 282 -2.72 -9.94 3.08
N ALA A 283 -2.45 -10.95 3.91
CA ALA A 283 -1.55 -10.81 5.05
C ALA A 283 -0.17 -10.32 4.57
N GLN A 284 0.40 -9.33 5.26
CA GLN A 284 1.61 -8.65 4.79
C GLN A 284 2.82 -9.60 4.79
N ASP A 285 2.94 -10.46 5.79
CA ASP A 285 3.98 -11.49 5.90
C ASP A 285 3.91 -12.48 4.73
N ALA A 286 2.71 -12.96 4.39
CA ALA A 286 2.48 -13.79 3.22
C ALA A 286 2.84 -13.02 1.93
N CYS A 287 2.46 -11.75 1.83
CA CYS A 287 2.78 -10.87 0.71
C CYS A 287 4.29 -10.73 0.47
N TYR A 288 5.05 -10.33 1.49
CA TYR A 288 6.50 -10.17 1.37
C TYR A 288 7.23 -11.50 1.16
N CYS A 289 6.87 -12.53 1.92
CA CYS A 289 7.57 -13.81 1.89
C CYS A 289 7.34 -14.52 0.56
N ASP A 290 6.09 -14.78 0.19
CA ASP A 290 5.79 -15.52 -1.03
C ASP A 290 5.82 -14.64 -2.30
N GLY A 291 5.80 -13.31 -2.16
CA GLY A 291 5.82 -12.40 -3.30
C GLY A 291 7.22 -12.01 -3.72
N TYR A 292 8.10 -11.80 -2.75
CA TYR A 292 9.42 -11.19 -2.96
C TYR A 292 10.57 -11.98 -2.33
N GLY A 293 10.28 -13.11 -1.68
CA GLY A 293 11.29 -13.86 -0.92
C GLY A 293 11.79 -13.09 0.30
N LEU A 294 10.93 -12.30 0.93
CA LEU A 294 11.25 -11.55 2.16
C LEU A 294 10.48 -12.16 3.34
N CYS A 295 11.04 -13.21 3.94
CA CYS A 295 10.36 -14.00 4.97
C CYS A 295 10.78 -13.57 6.38
N PHE A 296 10.03 -12.62 6.95
CA PHE A 296 10.27 -12.09 8.30
C PHE A 296 9.89 -13.05 9.43
N GLY A 297 9.20 -14.16 9.13
CA GLY A 297 8.81 -15.18 10.11
C GLY A 297 7.40 -15.01 10.64
N GLY A 298 6.46 -14.84 9.72
CA GLY A 298 5.06 -14.64 10.02
C GLY A 298 4.74 -13.23 10.49
N ALA A 299 3.48 -13.02 10.88
CA ALA A 299 2.96 -11.75 11.36
C ALA A 299 3.83 -11.13 12.48
N LYS A 300 4.28 -11.92 13.46
CA LYS A 300 5.12 -11.42 14.57
C LYS A 300 6.42 -10.75 14.07
N GLY A 301 7.12 -11.40 13.13
CA GLY A 301 8.35 -10.83 12.57
C GLY A 301 8.10 -9.58 11.73
N MET A 302 6.95 -9.51 11.05
CA MET A 302 6.51 -8.30 10.36
C MET A 302 6.19 -7.15 11.32
N ASP A 303 5.48 -7.43 12.42
CA ASP A 303 5.15 -6.44 13.44
C ASP A 303 6.41 -5.86 14.09
N GLU A 304 7.40 -6.71 14.40
CA GLU A 304 8.71 -6.27 14.90
C GLU A 304 9.42 -5.35 13.89
N TYR A 305 9.41 -5.71 12.60
CA TYR A 305 10.04 -4.94 11.54
C TYR A 305 9.38 -3.56 11.37
N PHE A 306 8.05 -3.52 11.23
CA PHE A 306 7.32 -2.27 11.08
C PHE A 306 7.37 -1.42 12.36
N GLY A 307 7.30 -2.04 13.54
CA GLY A 307 7.50 -1.35 14.81
C GLY A 307 8.83 -0.60 14.86
N LEU A 308 9.91 -1.23 14.38
CA LEU A 308 11.22 -0.60 14.30
C LEU A 308 11.29 0.54 13.28
N ILE A 309 10.61 0.40 12.12
CA ILE A 309 10.45 1.50 11.15
C ILE A 309 9.74 2.69 11.78
N TYR A 310 8.62 2.47 12.47
CA TYR A 310 7.85 3.56 13.08
C TYR A 310 8.67 4.29 14.14
N GLN A 311 9.37 3.56 15.01
CA GLN A 311 10.27 4.16 15.99
C GLN A 311 11.38 4.98 15.34
N ARG A 312 12.03 4.45 14.29
CA ARG A 312 13.07 5.18 13.55
C ARG A 312 12.52 6.48 12.96
N ARG A 313 11.36 6.43 12.29
CA ARG A 313 10.73 7.61 11.67
C ARG A 313 10.32 8.66 12.69
N ASP A 314 9.78 8.24 13.83
CA ASP A 314 9.44 9.16 14.92
C ASP A 314 10.68 9.88 15.45
N GLN A 315 11.79 9.15 15.65
CA GLN A 315 13.06 9.74 16.06
C GLN A 315 13.66 10.65 14.99
N GLU A 316 13.56 10.29 13.70
CA GLU A 316 13.98 11.16 12.59
C GLU A 316 13.18 12.47 12.59
N LYS A 317 11.88 12.41 12.89
CA LYS A 317 11.03 13.60 13.07
C LYS A 317 11.47 14.44 14.28
N GLN A 318 11.69 13.81 15.43
CA GLN A 318 12.17 14.51 16.64
C GLN A 318 13.51 15.21 16.39
N LEU A 319 14.45 14.54 15.71
CA LEU A 319 15.75 15.12 15.36
C LEU A 319 15.60 16.30 14.40
N ASN A 320 14.69 16.21 13.44
CA ASN A 320 14.40 17.32 12.53
C ASN A 320 13.81 18.53 13.27
N GLU A 321 12.87 18.32 14.19
CA GLU A 321 12.31 19.40 15.01
C GLU A 321 13.36 20.01 15.95
N TRP A 322 14.22 19.18 16.57
CA TRP A 322 15.36 19.65 17.36
C TRP A 322 16.26 20.58 16.54
N ARG A 323 16.59 20.18 15.31
CA ARG A 323 17.43 20.98 14.38
C ARG A 323 16.75 22.28 13.97
N LYS A 324 15.43 22.26 13.73
CA LYS A 324 14.66 23.48 13.43
C LYS A 324 14.68 24.48 14.59
N LEU A 325 14.52 24.01 15.83
CA LEU A 325 14.60 24.89 17.02
C LEU A 325 15.98 25.52 17.15
N GLY A 326 17.05 24.72 17.00
CA GLY A 326 18.42 25.23 17.02
C GLY A 326 18.68 26.26 15.92
N LYS A 327 18.22 25.98 14.70
CA LYS A 327 18.33 26.92 13.57
C LYS A 327 17.55 28.22 13.82
N ALA A 328 16.32 28.14 14.33
CA ALA A 328 15.51 29.32 14.60
C ALA A 328 16.18 30.25 15.62
N ILE A 329 16.84 29.69 16.65
CA ILE A 329 17.62 30.46 17.62
C ILE A 329 18.83 31.11 16.94
N GLN A 330 19.57 30.37 16.12
CA GLN A 330 20.72 30.91 15.40
C GLN A 330 20.32 32.04 14.44
N ASP A 331 19.26 31.84 13.66
CA ASP A 331 18.71 32.85 12.75
C ASP A 331 18.28 34.12 13.50
N ALA A 332 17.72 33.99 14.72
CA ALA A 332 17.37 35.12 15.57
C ALA A 332 18.60 35.87 16.10
N ILE A 333 19.67 35.16 16.49
CA ILE A 333 20.94 35.76 16.89
C ILE A 333 21.54 36.55 15.72
N ASP A 334 21.63 35.92 14.55
CA ASP A 334 22.23 36.52 13.35
C ASP A 334 21.41 37.71 12.83
N GLY A 335 20.08 37.67 13.04
CA GLY A 335 19.15 38.76 12.74
C GLY A 335 19.14 39.90 13.76
N GLY A 336 19.97 39.85 14.80
CA GLY A 336 20.07 40.91 15.81
C GLY A 336 18.87 40.99 16.76
N VAL A 337 18.09 39.91 16.92
CA VAL A 337 16.98 39.86 17.88
C VAL A 337 17.52 40.06 19.31
N PRO A 338 16.88 40.89 20.15
CA PRO A 338 17.33 41.11 21.52
C PRO A 338 17.43 39.81 22.33
N GLY A 339 18.47 39.69 23.15
CA GLY A 339 18.73 38.49 23.94
C GLY A 339 17.59 38.07 24.87
N GLU A 340 16.80 39.03 25.38
CA GLU A 340 15.60 38.75 26.19
C GLU A 340 14.49 38.04 25.41
N GLU A 341 14.37 38.31 24.11
CA GLU A 341 13.41 37.64 23.24
C GLU A 341 13.91 36.23 22.87
N ILE A 342 15.21 36.07 22.61
CA ILE A 342 15.83 34.75 22.37
C ILE A 342 15.69 33.83 23.59
N GLN A 343 15.76 34.37 24.81
CA GLN A 343 15.55 33.59 26.03
C GLN A 343 14.13 33.02 26.15
N LYS A 344 13.13 33.66 25.53
CA LYS A 344 11.73 33.21 25.52
C LYS A 344 11.46 32.15 24.44
N MET A 345 12.36 31.98 23.47
CA MET A 345 12.22 30.96 22.43
C MET A 345 12.35 29.56 23.01
N GLN A 346 11.62 28.60 22.44
CA GLN A 346 11.75 27.19 22.79
C GLN A 346 13.16 26.70 22.42
N LYS A 347 13.89 26.16 23.41
CA LYS A 347 15.24 25.66 23.23
C LYS A 347 15.24 24.14 23.01
N PRO A 348 16.05 23.64 22.07
CA PRO A 348 16.28 22.21 21.99
C PRO A 348 17.06 21.73 23.24
N GLU A 349 16.75 20.53 23.72
CA GLU A 349 17.48 19.94 24.84
C GLU A 349 18.94 19.63 24.44
N PRO A 350 19.95 20.18 25.14
CA PRO A 350 21.35 19.99 24.76
C PRO A 350 21.77 18.52 24.73
N GLY A 351 22.41 18.08 23.64
CA GLY A 351 22.94 16.73 23.48
C GLY A 351 21.94 15.68 22.98
N MET A 352 20.64 16.03 22.90
CA MET A 352 19.62 15.11 22.39
C MET A 352 19.75 14.80 20.90
N ASP A 353 20.36 15.69 20.12
CA ASP A 353 20.73 15.44 18.73
C ASP A 353 21.62 14.19 18.59
N LYS A 354 22.68 14.10 19.41
CA LYS A 354 23.63 12.97 19.37
C LYS A 354 22.99 11.67 19.82
N VAL A 355 22.08 11.73 20.81
CA VAL A 355 21.32 10.56 21.27
C VAL A 355 20.43 10.05 20.15
N LEU A 356 19.62 10.93 19.55
CA LEU A 356 18.73 10.57 18.45
C LEU A 356 19.51 10.05 17.24
N GLU A 357 20.61 10.69 16.86
CA GLU A 357 21.45 10.25 15.75
C GLU A 357 22.01 8.83 15.95
N ARG A 358 22.52 8.52 17.14
CA ARG A 358 22.99 7.16 17.47
C ARG A 358 21.85 6.16 17.41
N GLU A 359 20.72 6.45 18.06
CA GLU A 359 19.58 5.53 18.09
C GLU A 359 18.98 5.27 16.70
N ILE A 360 18.93 6.30 15.84
CA ILE A 360 18.50 6.15 14.44
C ILE A 360 19.49 5.27 13.68
N ALA A 361 20.80 5.45 13.87
CA ALA A 361 21.82 4.63 13.22
C ALA A 361 21.72 3.16 13.63
N ASP A 362 21.58 2.89 14.93
CA ASP A 362 21.41 1.53 15.46
C ASP A 362 20.16 0.85 14.89
N LYS A 363 19.03 1.60 14.79
CA LYS A 363 17.79 1.09 14.18
C LYS A 363 17.95 0.83 12.69
N LYS A 364 18.67 1.68 11.95
CA LYS A 364 18.97 1.46 10.53
C LYS A 364 19.77 0.18 10.33
N GLN A 365 20.80 -0.04 11.14
CA GLN A 365 21.58 -1.29 11.08
C GLN A 365 20.70 -2.52 11.35
N ARG A 366 19.91 -2.49 12.42
CA ARG A 366 19.00 -3.60 12.76
C ARG A 366 17.98 -3.89 11.66
N LEU A 367 17.41 -2.86 11.05
CA LEU A 367 16.49 -3.02 9.91
C LEU A 367 17.18 -3.70 8.72
N THR A 368 18.40 -3.28 8.38
CA THR A 368 19.20 -3.91 7.31
C THR A 368 19.44 -5.39 7.62
N GLU A 369 19.87 -5.72 8.84
CA GLU A 369 20.08 -7.12 9.24
C GLU A 369 18.80 -7.96 9.19
N MET A 370 17.64 -7.39 9.58
CA MET A 370 16.35 -8.07 9.48
C MET A 370 15.98 -8.37 8.03
N VAL A 371 16.19 -7.42 7.11
CA VAL A 371 15.93 -7.60 5.68
C VAL A 371 16.85 -8.68 5.09
N GLU A 372 18.14 -8.68 5.41
CA GLU A 372 19.06 -9.70 4.89
C GLU A 372 18.73 -11.10 5.42
N ARG A 373 18.36 -11.24 6.69
CA ARG A 373 17.85 -12.51 7.23
C ARG A 373 16.55 -12.95 6.55
N ALA A 374 15.64 -12.01 6.27
CA ALA A 374 14.38 -12.29 5.59
C ALA A 374 14.61 -12.76 4.14
N LYS A 375 15.58 -12.16 3.43
CA LYS A 375 16.02 -12.59 2.10
C LYS A 375 16.59 -14.00 2.11
N GLU A 376 17.42 -14.33 3.11
CA GLU A 376 18.01 -15.66 3.22
C GLU A 376 16.93 -16.72 3.45
N ARG A 377 16.00 -16.46 4.37
CA ARG A 377 14.86 -17.36 4.64
C ARG A 377 13.95 -17.53 3.43
N GLY A 378 13.77 -16.48 2.63
CA GLY A 378 12.94 -16.53 1.43
C GLY A 378 13.50 -17.35 0.28
N LYS A 379 14.72 -17.89 0.41
CA LYS A 379 15.26 -18.89 -0.52
C LYS A 379 14.67 -20.28 -0.30
N ASP A 380 14.08 -20.56 0.86
CA ASP A 380 13.42 -21.84 1.14
C ASP A 380 11.96 -21.83 0.63
N PRO A 381 11.61 -22.60 -0.41
CA PRO A 381 10.26 -22.65 -0.96
C PRO A 381 9.22 -23.18 0.05
N ARG A 382 9.64 -24.03 1.00
CA ARG A 382 8.76 -24.54 2.05
C ARG A 382 8.31 -23.44 3.00
N LEU A 383 9.22 -22.54 3.40
CA LEU A 383 8.88 -21.39 4.25
C LEU A 383 7.95 -20.41 3.54
N ARG A 384 8.14 -20.22 2.23
CA ARG A 384 7.27 -19.39 1.41
C ARG A 384 5.86 -19.98 1.28
N ALA A 385 5.77 -21.29 1.08
CA ALA A 385 4.51 -22.00 1.09
C ALA A 385 3.80 -21.92 2.44
N GLU A 386 4.51 -22.15 3.54
CA GLU A 386 3.98 -22.03 4.91
C GLU A 386 3.42 -20.63 5.17
N ALA A 387 4.17 -19.58 4.84
CA ALA A 387 3.73 -18.19 4.99
C ALA A 387 2.48 -17.87 4.15
N ALA A 388 2.31 -18.53 3.00
CA ALA A 388 1.13 -18.40 2.16
C ALA A 388 -0.02 -19.36 2.56
N GLY A 389 0.12 -20.14 3.63
CA GLY A 389 -0.86 -21.12 4.06
C GLY A 389 -1.01 -22.32 3.12
N ARG A 390 0.02 -22.61 2.31
CA ARG A 390 0.05 -23.71 1.35
C ARG A 390 0.76 -24.93 1.92
N VAL A 391 0.27 -26.12 1.57
CA VAL A 391 0.98 -27.38 1.81
C VAL A 391 2.11 -27.50 0.80
N TRP A 392 3.33 -27.75 1.28
CA TRP A 392 4.51 -27.99 0.45
C TRP A 392 4.92 -29.46 0.52
N LYS A 393 5.31 -30.03 -0.62
CA LYS A 393 5.84 -31.39 -0.74
C LYS A 393 7.23 -31.37 -1.37
N GLU A 394 7.99 -32.43 -1.13
CA GLU A 394 9.33 -32.58 -1.72
C GLU A 394 9.27 -32.46 -3.24
N GLY A 395 10.10 -31.57 -3.81
CA GLY A 395 10.09 -31.24 -5.23
C GLY A 395 9.16 -30.10 -5.64
N ASP A 396 8.33 -29.56 -4.73
CA ASP A 396 7.55 -28.34 -5.01
C ASP A 396 8.45 -27.11 -5.07
N GLY A 397 8.13 -26.20 -5.99
CA GLY A 397 8.81 -24.92 -6.14
C GLY A 397 8.29 -23.84 -5.21
N PHE A 398 8.54 -22.59 -5.61
CA PHE A 398 8.10 -21.40 -4.89
C PHE A 398 6.58 -21.20 -4.94
#